data_AF-A0A952XGC4-F1
#
_entry.id   AF-A0A952XGC4-F1
#
_cell.length_a   1.000
_cell.length_b   1.000
_cell.length_c   1.000
_cell.angle_alpha   90.00
_cell.angle_beta   90.00
_cell.angle_gamma   90.00
#
_symmetry.space_group_name_H-M   'P 1'
#
loop_
_entity.id
_entity.type
_entity.pdbx_description
1 polymer ?
#
loop_
_entity_poly.entity_id
_entity_poly.type
_entity_poly.pdbx_seq_one_letter_code
_entity_poly.pdbx_strand_id
1 'polypeptide(L)'
;MNSYDNYGGDPSGALAGMMGAMGIVYLLIIAFFIFCWWRIFSKAGHSGWLSLLLLVPLVNLFVFLWFVFSEWPVQKQLRGAPKT
;
A
#
# COMPACT_ATOMS: atom_id res chain seq x y z
N MET A 1 8.10 49.94 19.56
CA MET A 1 7.66 48.70 18.87
C MET A 1 8.40 48.67 17.55
N ASN A 2 9.41 47.83 17.39
CA ASN A 2 10.30 47.88 16.21
C ASN A 2 9.72 47.03 15.08
N SER A 3 9.87 47.47 13.83
CA SER A 3 9.34 46.78 12.63
C SER A 3 9.91 45.37 12.44
N TYR A 4 11.03 45.04 13.10
CA TYR A 4 11.66 43.72 13.08
C TYR A 4 10.85 42.63 13.80
N ASP A 5 10.00 43.00 14.75
CA ASP A 5 9.17 42.04 15.50
C ASP A 5 8.03 41.47 14.61
N ASN A 6 7.73 42.11 13.47
CA ASN A 6 6.64 41.71 12.55
C ASN A 6 7.06 40.69 11.47
N TYR A 7 8.37 40.45 11.29
CA TYR A 7 8.87 39.44 10.34
C TYR A 7 9.02 38.05 10.96
N GLY A 8 8.70 37.90 12.25
CA GLY A 8 8.65 36.61 12.94
C GLY A 8 7.41 35.82 12.54
N GLY A 9 7.37 35.28 11.33
CA GLY A 9 6.38 34.28 10.96
C GLY A 9 6.50 33.11 11.92
N ASP A 10 5.44 32.83 12.68
CA ASP A 10 5.46 31.88 13.78
C ASP A 10 5.87 30.49 13.25
N PRO A 11 7.11 30.03 13.50
CA PRO A 11 7.65 28.82 12.85
C PRO A 11 6.87 27.57 13.24
N SER A 12 6.12 27.65 14.35
CA SER A 12 5.20 26.63 14.83
C SER A 12 4.04 26.36 13.87
N GLY A 13 3.45 27.39 13.26
CA GLY A 13 2.34 27.25 12.32
C GLY A 13 2.77 26.66 10.99
N ALA A 14 3.93 27.07 10.48
CA ALA A 14 4.52 26.51 9.26
C ALA A 14 4.89 25.03 9.43
N LEU A 15 5.48 24.66 10.57
CA LEU A 15 5.80 23.27 10.90
C LEU A 15 4.53 22.41 11.04
N ALA A 16 3.50 22.91 11.71
CA ALA A 16 2.22 22.20 11.84
C ALA A 16 1.55 21.95 10.47
N GLY A 17 1.58 22.94 9.58
CA GLY A 17 1.07 22.80 8.21
C GLY A 17 1.82 21.75 7.39
N MET A 18 3.15 21.73 7.47
CA MET A 18 3.99 20.73 6.80
C MET A 18 3.73 19.31 7.33
N MET A 19 3.62 19.15 8.64
CA MET A 19 3.33 17.84 9.27
C MET A 19 1.95 17.32 8.89
N GLY A 20 0.93 18.20 8.82
CA GLY A 20 -0.41 17.83 8.37
C GLY A 20 -0.44 17.38 6.92
N ALA A 21 0.22 18.11 6.02
CA ALA A 21 0.32 17.74 4.61
C ALA A 21 1.05 16.40 4.41
N MET A 22 2.17 16.21 5.10
CA MET A 22 2.92 14.94 5.10
C MET A 22 2.08 13.77 5.61
N GLY A 23 1.30 13.98 6.67
CA GLY A 23 0.39 12.97 7.20
C GLY A 23 -0.67 12.51 6.18
N ILE A 24 -1.27 13.46 5.45
CA ILE A 24 -2.25 13.15 4.40
C ILE A 24 -1.59 12.37 3.26
N VAL A 25 -0.43 12.82 2.78
CA VAL A 25 0.32 12.11 1.72
C VAL A 25 0.66 10.69 2.15
N TYR A 26 1.10 10.50 3.40
CA TYR A 26 1.42 9.19 3.93
C TYR A 26 0.20 8.25 3.99
N LEU A 27 -0.96 8.77 4.42
CA LEU A 27 -2.20 8.02 4.41
C LEU A 27 -2.63 7.61 2.99
N LEU A 28 -2.45 8.50 2.01
CA LEU A 28 -2.75 8.20 0.60
C LEU A 28 -1.84 7.09 0.05
N ILE A 29 -0.55 7.12 0.38
CA ILE A 29 0.40 6.08 -0.02
C ILE A 29 -0.01 4.72 0.57
N ILE A 30 -0.35 4.68 1.86
CA ILE A 30 -0.80 3.44 2.52
C ILE A 30 -2.08 2.92 1.87
N ALA A 31 -3.08 3.78 1.66
CA ALA A 31 -4.33 3.40 1.02
C ALA A 31 -4.11 2.84 -0.41
N PHE A 32 -3.22 3.47 -1.17
CA PHE A 32 -2.83 3.00 -2.49
C PHE A 32 -2.15 1.62 -2.45
N PHE A 33 -1.23 1.40 -1.51
CA PHE A 33 -0.60 0.09 -1.30
C PHE A 33 -1.64 -0.99 -1.00
N ILE A 34 -2.56 -0.74 -0.06
CA ILE A 34 -3.64 -1.67 0.28
C ILE A 34 -4.49 -2.00 -0.97
N PHE A 35 -4.82 -0.99 -1.77
CA PHE A 35 -5.57 -1.17 -3.01
C PHE A 35 -4.81 -2.03 -4.04
N CYS A 36 -3.51 -1.79 -4.23
CA CYS A 36 -2.67 -2.60 -5.12
C CYS A 36 -2.64 -4.08 -4.67
N TRP A 37 -2.44 -4.32 -3.38
CA TRP A 37 -2.47 -5.68 -2.81
C TRP A 37 -3.83 -6.34 -3.01
N TRP A 38 -4.94 -5.62 -2.78
CA TRP A 38 -6.28 -6.14 -3.02
C TRP A 38 -6.50 -6.53 -4.49
N ARG A 39 -6.03 -5.71 -5.43
CA ARG A 39 -6.10 -6.02 -6.87
C ARG A 39 -5.25 -7.24 -7.23
N ILE A 40 -4.09 -7.44 -6.60
CA ILE A 40 -3.24 -8.62 -6.80
C ILE A 40 -3.95 -9.88 -6.31
N PHE A 41 -4.52 -9.87 -5.10
CA PHE A 41 -5.28 -11.02 -4.57
C PHE A 41 -6.51 -11.36 -5.42
N SER A 42 -7.24 -10.35 -5.88
CA SER A 42 -8.38 -10.53 -6.77
C SER A 42 -7.97 -11.15 -8.12
N LYS A 43 -6.80 -10.79 -8.65
CA LYS A 43 -6.25 -11.38 -9.89
C LYS A 43 -5.70 -12.80 -9.71
N ALA A 44 -5.24 -13.15 -8.50
CA ALA A 44 -4.80 -14.51 -8.17
C ALA A 44 -5.97 -15.51 -8.00
N GLY A 45 -7.23 -15.04 -8.01
CA GLY A 45 -8.42 -15.89 -7.93
C GLY A 45 -8.76 -16.37 -6.51
N HIS A 46 -8.14 -15.78 -5.48
CA HIS A 46 -8.43 -16.09 -4.08
C HIS A 46 -9.41 -15.09 -3.46
N SER A 47 -10.23 -15.55 -2.51
CA SER A 47 -11.29 -14.74 -1.90
C SER A 47 -10.71 -13.58 -1.10
N GLY A 48 -11.32 -12.38 -1.23
CA GLY A 48 -10.88 -11.15 -0.56
C GLY A 48 -10.85 -11.22 0.97
N TRP A 49 -11.35 -12.32 1.57
CA TRP A 49 -11.27 -12.63 3.00
C TRP A 49 -9.84 -12.90 3.50
N LEU A 50 -8.87 -13.14 2.60
CA LEU A 50 -7.45 -13.15 2.97
C LEU A 50 -6.95 -11.79 3.47
N SER A 51 -7.67 -10.69 3.20
CA SER A 51 -7.34 -9.37 3.75
C SER A 51 -7.55 -9.26 5.27
N LEU A 52 -8.38 -10.11 5.88
CA LEU A 52 -8.51 -10.21 7.34
C LEU A 52 -7.29 -10.88 8.00
N LEU A 53 -6.55 -11.71 7.26
CA LEU A 53 -5.33 -12.38 7.74
C LEU A 53 -4.11 -11.44 7.74
N LEU A 54 -4.19 -10.30 7.06
CA LEU A 54 -3.17 -9.24 7.05
C LEU A 54 -3.01 -8.53 8.40
N LEU A 55 -3.93 -8.74 9.35
CA LEU A 55 -3.82 -8.28 10.74
C LEU A 55 -2.67 -8.97 11.51
N VAL A 56 -2.17 -10.12 11.02
CA VAL A 56 -1.13 -10.91 11.68
C VAL A 56 0.18 -10.81 10.88
N PRO A 57 1.25 -10.20 11.43
CA PRO A 57 2.51 -9.96 10.71
C PRO A 57 3.15 -11.23 10.11
N LEU A 58 3.06 -12.35 10.84
CA LEU A 58 3.59 -13.64 10.40
C LEU A 58 2.87 -14.20 9.17
N VAL A 59 1.59 -13.90 9.03
CA VAL A 59 0.79 -14.37 7.89
C VAL A 59 1.15 -13.60 6.63
N ASN A 60 1.51 -12.32 6.73
CA ASN A 60 1.97 -11.54 5.58
C ASN A 60 3.22 -12.17 4.93
N LEU A 61 4.16 -12.68 5.74
CA LEU A 61 5.35 -13.38 5.24
C LEU A 61 4.98 -14.73 4.59
N PHE A 62 4.07 -15.48 5.21
CA PHE A 62 3.57 -16.75 4.66
C PHE A 62 2.83 -16.56 3.33
N VAL A 63 2.02 -15.51 3.21
CA VAL A 63 1.32 -15.15 1.99
C VAL A 63 2.31 -14.75 0.90
N PHE A 64 3.38 -14.03 1.25
CA PHE A 64 4.45 -13.68 0.31
C PHE A 64 5.14 -14.93 -0.24
N LEU A 65 5.52 -15.86 0.64
CA LEU A 65 6.11 -17.14 0.27
C LEU A 65 5.15 -17.97 -0.58
N TRP A 66 3.89 -18.07 -0.17
CA TRP A 66 2.86 -18.77 -0.95
C TRP A 66 2.68 -18.15 -2.33
N PHE A 67 2.66 -16.82 -2.45
CA PHE A 67 2.47 -16.13 -3.73
C PHE A 67 3.60 -16.41 -4.72
N VAL A 68 4.85 -16.47 -4.24
CA VAL A 68 6.02 -16.86 -5.03
C VAL A 68 5.89 -18.28 -5.58
N PHE A 69 5.37 -19.22 -4.79
CA PHE A 69 5.23 -20.63 -5.20
C PHE A 69 3.87 -20.95 -5.83
N SER A 70 2.91 -20.03 -5.78
CA SER A 70 1.56 -20.26 -6.32
C SER A 70 1.59 -20.28 -7.85
N GLU A 71 0.83 -21.18 -8.46
CA GLU A 71 0.76 -21.32 -9.90
C GLU A 71 -0.13 -20.21 -10.49
N TRP A 72 0.44 -19.38 -11.36
CA TRP A 72 -0.26 -18.20 -11.87
C TRP A 72 -1.31 -18.61 -12.93
N PRO A 73 -2.44 -17.89 -13.04
CA PRO A 73 -3.48 -18.21 -14.03
C PRO A 73 -2.96 -18.22 -15.47
N VAL A 74 -1.95 -17.41 -15.79
CA VAL A 74 -1.27 -17.42 -17.09
C VAL A 74 -0.52 -18.73 -17.36
N GLN A 75 0.06 -19.37 -16.34
CA GLN A 75 0.74 -20.66 -16.49
C GLN A 75 -0.27 -21.79 -16.74
N LYS A 76 -1.46 -21.73 -16.12
CA LYS A 76 -2.57 -22.63 -16.45
C LYS A 76 -3.03 -22.49 -17.91
N GLN A 77 -3.12 -21.25 -18.41
CA GLN A 77 -3.48 -20.99 -19.80
C GLN A 77 -2.43 -21.53 -20.79
N LEU A 78 -1.14 -21.32 -20.50
CA LEU A 78 -0.04 -21.82 -21.34
C LEU A 78 0.07 -23.36 -21.31
N ARG A 79 -0.28 -24.01 -20.20
CA ARG A 79 -0.33 -25.48 -20.10
C ARG A 79 -1.50 -26.09 -20.88
N GLY A 80 -2.63 -25.38 -20.93
CA GLY A 80 -3.84 -25.81 -21.66
C GLY A 80 -3.83 -25.47 -23.15
N ALA A 81 -2.92 -24.60 -23.61
CA ALA A 81 -2.78 -24.29 -25.02
C ALA A 81 -2.26 -25.51 -25.80
N PRO A 82 -2.86 -25.86 -26.96
CA PRO A 82 -2.33 -26.90 -27.81
C PRO A 82 -0.88 -26.58 -28.18
N LYS A 83 0.04 -27.51 -27.93
CA LYS A 83 1.42 -27.40 -28.41
C LYS A 83 1.39 -27.60 -29.92
N THR A 84 1.40 -26.50 -30.68
CA THR A 84 1.54 -26.50 -32.14
C THR A 84 2.95 -26.85 -32.55
#